data_AF-A0A6I6MP57-F1
#
_entry.id   AF-A0A6I6MP57-F1
#
_cell.length_a   1.000
_cell.length_b   1.000
_cell.length_c   1.000
_cell.angle_alpha   90.00
_cell.angle_beta   90.00
_cell.angle_gamma   90.00
#
_symmetry.space_group_name_H-M   'P 1'
#
loop_
_entity.id
_entity.type
_entity.pdbx_description
1 polymer ?
#
loop_
_entity_poly.entity_id
_entity_poly.type
_entity_poly.pdbx_seq_one_letter_code
_entity_poly.pdbx_strand_id
1 'polypeptide(L)'
;MRDTSTAERLLEELAKGCLPPPPDDQVQLTYRPVAVDDQAGWSCPGAITAWWTNLDGAILCRLRLSGVPRPRWVVYDPDRIALLVQDST
;
A
#
# COMPACT_ATOMS: atom_id res chain seq x y z
N MET A 1 -20.10 -7.35 -15.61
CA MET A 1 -18.64 -7.16 -15.51
C MET A 1 -18.42 -6.23 -14.34
N ARG A 2 -17.58 -6.59 -13.35
CA ARG A 2 -17.30 -5.66 -12.25
C ARG A 2 -16.35 -4.61 -12.81
N ASP A 3 -16.81 -3.38 -12.93
CA ASP A 3 -15.96 -2.22 -13.13
C ASP A 3 -15.04 -2.10 -11.92
N THR A 4 -13.84 -2.66 -12.04
CA THR A 4 -12.75 -2.53 -11.09
C THR A 4 -12.44 -1.04 -10.95
N SER A 5 -12.73 -0.47 -9.78
CA SER A 5 -12.43 0.94 -9.48
C SER A 5 -10.96 1.25 -9.78
N THR A 6 -10.66 2.47 -10.23
CA THR A 6 -9.28 2.92 -10.48
C THR A 6 -8.34 2.62 -9.31
N ALA A 7 -8.83 2.76 -8.08
CA ALA A 7 -8.08 2.41 -6.87
C ALA A 7 -7.78 0.91 -6.74
N GLU A 8 -8.71 0.04 -7.13
CA GLU A 8 -8.49 -1.41 -7.11
C GLU A 8 -7.45 -1.79 -8.16
N ARG A 9 -7.53 -1.25 -9.39
CA ARG A 9 -6.51 -1.46 -10.43
C ARG A 9 -5.13 -0.96 -9.97
N LEU A 10 -5.06 0.21 -9.36
CA LEU A 10 -3.84 0.78 -8.81
C LEU A 10 -3.21 -0.14 -7.76
N LEU A 11 -4.00 -0.62 -6.80
CA LEU A 11 -3.53 -1.55 -5.77
C LEU A 11 -3.07 -2.88 -6.38
N GLU A 12 -3.76 -3.36 -7.43
CA GLU A 12 -3.37 -4.56 -8.15
C GLU A 12 -2.04 -4.40 -8.87
N GLU A 13 -1.82 -3.28 -9.56
CA GLU A 13 -0.54 -2.97 -10.19
C GLU A 13 0.60 -2.89 -9.17
N LEU A 14 0.39 -2.20 -8.05
CA LEU A 14 1.39 -2.10 -6.97
C LEU A 14 1.69 -3.44 -6.30
N ALA A 15 0.71 -4.35 -6.28
CA ALA A 15 0.88 -5.69 -5.74
C ALA A 15 1.47 -6.69 -6.74
N LYS A 16 1.68 -6.31 -8.02
CA LYS A 16 2.33 -7.20 -8.99
C LYS A 16 3.77 -7.47 -8.57
N GLY A 17 4.14 -8.75 -8.51
CA GLY A 17 5.48 -9.18 -8.09
C GLY A 17 5.66 -9.24 -6.58
N CYS A 18 4.62 -8.99 -5.79
CA CYS A 18 4.67 -9.19 -4.35
C CYS A 18 4.69 -10.69 -4.02
N LEU A 19 5.62 -11.08 -3.15
CA LEU A 19 5.78 -12.43 -2.63
C LEU A 19 4.56 -12.84 -1.76
N PRO A 20 4.40 -14.14 -1.42
CA PRO A 20 3.37 -14.56 -0.46
C PRO A 20 3.42 -13.73 0.82
N PRO A 21 2.25 -13.49 1.46
CA PRO A 21 2.17 -12.67 2.65
C PRO A 21 3.10 -13.20 3.75
N PRO A 22 3.74 -12.30 4.53
CA PRO A 22 4.59 -12.68 5.65
C PRO A 22 3.86 -13.52 6.69
N PRO A 23 4.61 -14.34 7.45
CA PRO A 23 4.17 -14.82 8.76
C PRO A 23 3.79 -13.64 9.67
N ASP A 24 2.68 -13.76 10.41
CA ASP A 24 2.14 -12.67 11.24
C ASP A 24 3.13 -12.16 12.31
N ASP A 25 4.08 -13.00 12.75
CA ASP A 25 5.12 -12.67 13.74
C ASP A 25 6.24 -11.77 13.18
N GLN A 26 6.36 -11.65 11.86
CA GLN A 26 7.35 -10.79 11.21
C GLN A 26 6.78 -9.42 10.79
N VAL A 27 5.49 -9.22 11.05
CA VAL A 27 4.76 -8.03 10.62
C VAL A 27 4.80 -6.95 11.69
N GLN A 28 5.30 -5.78 11.34
CA GLN A 28 5.21 -4.59 12.19
C GLN A 28 3.92 -3.83 11.90
N LEU A 29 2.91 -4.00 12.76
CA LEU A 29 1.63 -3.28 12.65
C LEU A 29 1.82 -1.77 12.81
N THR A 30 1.07 -0.99 12.03
CA THR A 30 1.07 0.47 12.11
C THR A 30 -0.25 1.05 11.60
N TYR A 31 -0.40 2.36 11.67
CA TYR A 31 -1.44 3.06 10.94
C TYR A 31 -0.90 4.42 10.48
N ARG A 32 -0.47 4.49 9.22
CA ARG A 32 0.09 5.71 8.62
C ARG A 32 -0.75 6.13 7.41
N PRO A 33 -1.41 7.29 7.45
CA PRO A 33 -2.10 7.85 6.30
C PRO A 33 -1.12 8.11 5.15
N VAL A 34 -1.54 7.80 3.92
CA VAL A 34 -0.73 7.98 2.71
C VAL A 34 -1.56 8.52 1.57
N ALA A 35 -0.91 9.23 0.65
CA ALA A 35 -1.41 9.44 -0.70
C ALA A 35 -0.66 8.48 -1.64
N VAL A 36 -1.40 7.85 -2.56
CA VAL A 36 -0.84 6.88 -3.50
C VAL A 36 -1.09 7.34 -4.92
N ASP A 37 -0.01 7.60 -5.63
CA ASP A 37 -0.06 8.14 -6.98
C ASP A 37 -0.10 7.02 -8.04
N ASP A 38 -1.03 7.15 -8.97
CA ASP A 38 -1.02 6.38 -10.20
C ASP A 38 -0.06 6.98 -11.23
N GLN A 39 0.19 6.23 -12.31
CA GLN A 39 1.07 6.71 -13.39
C GLN A 39 0.45 7.81 -14.26
N ALA A 40 -0.84 8.08 -14.11
CA ALA A 40 -1.57 9.13 -14.80
C ALA A 40 -1.62 10.45 -14.01
N GLY A 41 -1.01 10.50 -12.81
CA GLY A 41 -0.98 11.67 -11.94
C GLY A 41 -2.21 11.84 -11.04
N TRP A 42 -3.03 10.79 -10.89
CA TRP A 42 -4.14 10.77 -9.93
C TRP A 42 -3.68 10.17 -8.59
N SER A 43 -3.98 10.90 -7.51
CA SER A 43 -3.66 10.48 -6.14
C SER A 43 -4.88 9.84 -5.46
N CYS A 44 -4.68 8.64 -4.91
CA CYS A 44 -5.66 7.93 -4.09
C CYS A 44 -5.31 8.02 -2.60
N PRO A 45 -6.22 8.44 -1.72
CA PRO A 45 -5.98 8.39 -0.28
C PRO A 45 -6.01 6.94 0.22
N GLY A 46 -5.07 6.61 1.10
CA GLY A 46 -4.99 5.29 1.72
C GLY A 46 -4.32 5.33 3.09
N ALA A 47 -4.04 4.14 3.62
CA ALA A 47 -3.25 3.96 4.83
C ALA A 47 -2.36 2.74 4.71
N ILE A 48 -1.12 2.86 5.18
CA ILE A 48 -0.28 1.73 5.50
C ILE A 48 -0.69 1.22 6.87
N THR A 49 -1.05 -0.07 6.92
CA THR A 49 -1.53 -0.75 8.14
C THR A 49 -0.49 -1.70 8.74
N ALA A 50 0.56 -2.00 7.99
CA ALA A 50 1.68 -2.79 8.47
C ALA A 50 2.92 -2.64 7.59
N TRP A 51 4.08 -2.97 8.15
CA TRP A 51 5.37 -3.07 7.48
C TRP A 51 5.91 -4.49 7.60
N TRP A 52 6.67 -4.91 6.60
CA TRP A 52 7.44 -6.15 6.62
C TRP A 52 8.68 -5.99 5.77
N THR A 53 9.82 -6.52 6.23
CA THR A 53 11.04 -6.60 5.43
C THR A 53 11.24 -8.05 5.03
N ASN A 54 11.31 -8.33 3.73
CA ASN A 54 11.53 -9.68 3.25
C ASN A 54 12.99 -10.14 3.48
N LEU A 55 13.27 -11.41 3.20
CA LEU A 55 14.62 -11.97 3.37
C LEU A 55 15.68 -11.35 2.44
N ASP A 56 15.25 -10.78 1.30
CA ASP A 56 16.11 -10.05 0.37
C ASP A 56 16.38 -8.59 0.81
N GLY A 57 15.80 -8.15 1.93
CA GLY A 57 15.93 -6.80 2.44
C GLY A 57 14.99 -5.76 1.81
N ALA A 58 14.09 -6.17 0.90
CA ALA A 58 13.06 -5.31 0.36
C ALA A 58 12.00 -4.97 1.41
N ILE A 59 11.62 -3.71 1.48
CA ILE A 59 10.61 -3.20 2.40
C ILE A 59 9.25 -3.27 1.71
N LEU A 60 8.33 -4.01 2.33
CA LEU A 60 6.95 -4.13 1.91
C LEU A 60 6.04 -3.44 2.91
N CYS A 61 4.94 -2.90 2.42
CA CYS A 61 3.92 -2.30 3.25
C CYS A 61 2.55 -2.89 2.93
N ARG A 62 1.70 -3.03 3.95
CA ARG A 62 0.32 -3.47 3.79
C ARG A 62 -0.55 -2.26 3.53
N LEU A 63 -0.86 -2.04 2.26
CA LEU A 63 -1.57 -0.86 1.78
C LEU A 63 -3.08 -1.11 1.73
N ARG A 64 -3.84 -0.19 2.34
CA ARG A 64 -5.29 -0.10 2.26
C ARG A 64 -5.66 1.18 1.51
N LEU A 65 -6.23 1.05 0.32
CA LEU A 65 -6.74 2.20 -0.43
C LEU A 65 -8.21 2.47 -0.12
N SER A 66 -8.60 3.74 -0.17
CA SER A 66 -10.00 4.15 -0.02
C SER A 66 -10.83 3.59 -1.18
N GLY A 67 -11.99 3.01 -0.87
CA GLY A 67 -12.85 2.37 -1.88
C GLY A 67 -12.41 0.95 -2.28
N VAL A 68 -11.28 0.44 -1.75
CA VAL A 68 -10.84 -0.95 -1.97
C VAL A 68 -11.07 -1.77 -0.69
N PRO A 69 -11.85 -2.85 -0.73
CA PRO A 69 -12.29 -3.55 0.49
C PRO A 69 -11.17 -4.35 1.15
N ARG A 70 -10.15 -4.79 0.39
CA ARG A 70 -9.10 -5.67 0.88
C ARG A 70 -7.73 -4.99 0.77
N PRO A 71 -7.00 -4.83 1.89
CA PRO A 71 -5.62 -4.37 1.82
C PRO A 71 -4.72 -5.43 1.19
N ARG A 72 -3.67 -5.00 0.50
CA ARG A 72 -2.67 -5.89 -0.11
C ARG A 72 -1.26 -5.49 0.31
N TRP A 73 -0.36 -6.47 0.35
CA TRP A 73 1.06 -6.21 0.48
C TRP A 73 1.58 -5.69 -0.86
N VAL A 74 2.36 -4.61 -0.80
CA VAL A 74 3.02 -4.00 -1.95
C VAL A 74 4.45 -3.66 -1.56
N VAL A 75 5.35 -3.57 -2.53
CA VAL A 75 6.70 -3.02 -2.30
C VAL A 75 6.54 -1.53 -1.97
N TYR A 76 7.21 -1.08 -0.92
CA TYR A 76 7.17 0.33 -0.57
C TYR A 76 8.00 1.14 -1.57
N ASP A 77 7.31 2.00 -2.31
CA ASP A 77 7.89 2.93 -3.27
C ASP A 77 7.57 4.36 -2.81
N PRO A 78 8.55 5.12 -2.29
CA PRO A 78 8.31 6.47 -1.78
C PRO A 78 7.94 7.48 -2.87
N ASP A 79 8.27 7.22 -4.14
CA ASP A 79 7.89 8.07 -5.27
C ASP A 79 6.40 7.92 -5.62
N ARG A 80 5.78 6.81 -5.20
CA ARG A 80 4.36 6.51 -5.45
C ARG A 80 3.51 6.50 -4.19
N ILE A 81 4.11 6.31 -3.01
CA ILE A 81 3.42 6.17 -1.73
C ILE A 81 3.97 7.25 -0.79
N ALA A 82 3.36 8.43 -0.88
CA ALA A 82 3.71 9.56 -0.04
C ALA A 82 3.09 9.41 1.35
N LEU A 83 3.93 9.38 2.38
CA LEU A 83 3.47 9.44 3.76
C LEU A 83 2.89 10.83 4.04
N LEU A 84 1.63 10.88 4.47
CA LEU A 84 1.01 12.13 4.88
C LEU A 84 1.41 12.39 6.33
N VAL A 85 2.00 13.57 6.57
CA VAL A 85 2.29 14.02 7.93
C VAL A 85 0.96 14.18 8.65
N GLN A 86 0.81 13.55 9.80
CA GLN A 86 -0.30 13.88 10.70
C GLN A 86 0.06 15.23 11.31
N ASP A 87 -0.36 16.33 10.66
CA ASP A 87 -0.38 17.64 11.29
C ASP A 87 -1.19 17.50 12.58
N SER A 88 -0.46 17.42 13.69
CA SER A 88 -1.04 17.46 15.02
C SER A 88 -1.37 18.93 15.26
N THR A 89 -2.57 19.34 14.85
CA THR A 89 -3.16 20.62 15.27
C THR A 89 -3.78 20.47 16.65
#